data_AF-A0A838QK96-F1
#
_entry.id   AF-A0A838QK96-F1
#
_cell.length_a   1.000
_cell.length_b   1.000
_cell.length_c   1.000
_cell.angle_alpha   90.00
_cell.angle_beta   90.00
_cell.angle_gamma   90.00
#
_symmetry.space_group_name_H-M   'P 1'
#
loop_
_entity.id
_entity.type
_entity.pdbx_description
1 polymer ?
#
loop_
_entity_poly.entity_id
_entity_poly.type
_entity_poly.pdbx_seq_one_letter_code
_entity_poly.pdbx_strand_id
1 'polypeptide(L)'
;MAAVERGDAAEDDSKGHALMHDPTARAIQERFIEHAGDLTQLRDVLRHSSDAEHRALAAQILGYAAKKRDVIEDLVYGLSDPSESVRNNAMRALAVIAHAASASPRQTLRIPVEPFIGLINSPVWTDRNKAAFALMELTETRDPELLSTLRSRAIVPLVEMARWKSEGHAMPALMILGRIGDQSDEGVQAAWRRGEREAVINAALNRR
;
A
#
# COMPACT_ATOMS: atom_id res chain seq x y z
N MET A 1 20.40 2.35 -2.54
CA MET A 1 21.04 2.05 -1.24
C MET A 1 21.66 3.30 -0.62
N ALA A 2 22.44 4.09 -1.37
CA ALA A 2 23.13 5.28 -0.82
C ALA A 2 22.24 6.31 -0.09
N ALA A 3 20.99 6.54 -0.52
CA ALA A 3 20.07 7.46 0.16
C ALA A 3 19.55 6.91 1.50
N VAL A 4 19.17 5.63 1.54
CA VAL A 4 18.76 4.91 2.76
C VAL A 4 19.91 4.84 3.77
N GLU A 5 21.14 4.61 3.29
CA GLU A 5 22.35 4.62 4.12
C GLU A 5 22.65 5.99 4.73
N ARG A 6 22.19 7.08 4.10
CA ARG A 6 22.27 8.46 4.62
C ARG A 6 21.08 8.87 5.49
N GLY A 7 20.09 7.98 5.66
CA GLY A 7 18.85 8.28 6.40
C GLY A 7 17.84 9.14 5.64
N ASP A 8 18.03 9.37 4.34
CA ASP A 8 17.11 10.15 3.49
C ASP A 8 16.28 9.19 2.62
N ALA A 9 15.27 8.58 3.24
CA ALA A 9 14.33 7.66 2.60
C ALA A 9 12.92 8.26 2.43
N ALA A 10 12.78 9.57 2.65
CA ALA A 10 11.51 10.25 2.56
C ALA A 10 11.06 10.42 1.09
N GLU A 11 9.75 10.32 0.88
CA GLU A 11 9.08 10.46 -0.41
C GLU A 11 8.00 11.55 -0.30
N ASP A 12 7.84 12.35 -1.35
CA ASP A 12 6.66 13.17 -1.62
C ASP A 12 5.73 12.38 -2.54
N ASP A 13 4.53 12.08 -2.05
CA ASP A 13 3.52 11.30 -2.76
C ASP A 13 2.23 12.10 -3.03
N SER A 14 2.25 13.41 -2.78
CA SER A 14 1.11 14.32 -2.87
C SER A 14 0.41 14.35 -4.23
N LYS A 15 1.10 13.89 -5.28
CA LYS A 15 0.59 13.79 -6.65
C LYS A 15 0.11 12.38 -7.02
N GLY A 16 -0.08 11.48 -6.04
CA GLY A 16 -0.49 10.10 -6.26
C GLY A 16 0.57 9.25 -6.96
N HIS A 17 1.85 9.61 -6.78
CA HIS A 17 3.01 8.80 -7.15
C HIS A 17 4.21 9.25 -6.31
N ALA A 18 5.11 8.32 -5.97
CA ALA A 18 6.22 8.59 -5.08
C ALA A 18 7.36 9.35 -5.78
N LEU A 19 7.84 10.42 -5.17
CA LEU A 19 9.05 11.14 -5.55
C LEU A 19 9.97 11.26 -4.33
N MET A 20 11.11 10.57 -4.37
CA MET A 20 12.13 10.62 -3.32
C MET A 20 12.60 12.06 -3.10
N HIS A 21 13.00 12.36 -1.86
CA HIS A 21 13.72 13.59 -1.55
C HIS A 21 15.15 13.57 -2.06
N ASP A 22 15.78 12.39 -2.09
CA ASP A 22 17.10 12.20 -2.69
C ASP A 22 17.10 12.64 -4.17
N PRO A 23 17.91 13.64 -4.58
CA PRO A 23 17.83 14.21 -5.92
C PRO A 23 18.17 13.20 -7.03
N THR A 24 19.06 12.24 -6.77
CA THR A 24 19.46 11.25 -7.78
C THR A 24 18.34 10.26 -8.04
N ALA A 25 17.71 9.73 -6.99
CA ALA A 25 16.56 8.84 -7.14
C ALA A 25 15.36 9.59 -7.73
N ARG A 26 15.14 10.84 -7.30
CA ARG A 26 14.06 11.69 -7.82
C ARG A 26 14.17 11.93 -9.32
N ALA A 27 15.36 12.25 -9.83
CA ALA A 27 15.58 12.47 -11.26
C ALA A 27 15.24 11.22 -12.12
N ILE A 28 15.42 10.02 -11.57
CA ILE A 28 14.99 8.78 -12.23
C ILE A 28 13.46 8.66 -12.21
N GLN A 29 12.82 8.93 -11.08
CA GLN A 29 11.36 8.86 -10.96
C GLN A 29 10.65 9.92 -11.80
N GLU A 30 11.24 11.11 -11.98
CA GLU A 30 10.71 12.15 -12.86
C GLU A 30 10.64 11.69 -14.32
N ARG A 31 11.56 10.83 -14.76
CA ARG A 31 11.48 10.19 -16.09
C ARG A 31 10.32 9.20 -16.22
N PHE A 32 9.88 8.58 -15.12
CA PHE A 32 8.70 7.72 -15.16
C PHE A 32 7.43 8.49 -15.52
N ILE A 33 7.36 9.79 -15.21
CA ILE A 33 6.23 10.64 -15.59
C ILE A 33 6.12 10.75 -17.12
N GLU A 34 7.25 10.93 -17.81
CA GLU A 34 7.29 10.95 -19.28
C GLU A 34 6.90 9.58 -19.87
N HIS A 35 7.48 8.50 -19.36
CA HIS A 35 7.17 7.14 -19.82
C HIS A 35 5.72 6.73 -19.56
N ALA A 36 5.10 7.24 -18.49
CA ALA A 36 3.68 7.03 -18.20
C ALA A 36 2.73 7.74 -19.20
N GLY A 37 3.27 8.47 -20.19
CA GLY A 37 2.53 8.99 -21.33
C GLY A 37 2.09 7.92 -22.33
N ASP A 38 2.79 6.78 -22.41
CA ASP A 38 2.42 5.65 -23.28
C ASP A 38 1.80 4.49 -22.48
N LEU A 39 0.56 4.69 -22.03
CA LEU A 39 -0.17 3.68 -21.28
C LEU A 39 -0.43 2.41 -22.11
N THR A 40 -0.53 2.51 -23.43
CA THR A 40 -0.78 1.34 -24.29
C THR A 40 0.40 0.38 -24.23
N GLN A 41 1.62 0.89 -24.40
CA GLN A 41 2.82 0.07 -24.30
C GLN A 41 3.00 -0.53 -22.90
N LEU A 42 2.77 0.26 -21.84
CA LEU A 42 2.92 -0.23 -20.47
C LEU A 42 1.91 -1.33 -20.13
N ARG A 43 0.67 -1.21 -20.61
CA ARG A 43 -0.36 -2.26 -20.47
C ARG A 43 0.02 -3.53 -21.21
N ASP A 44 0.55 -3.40 -22.42
CA ASP A 44 1.01 -4.55 -23.19
C ASP A 44 2.16 -5.27 -22.48
N VAL A 45 3.16 -4.52 -22.00
CA VAL A 45 4.27 -5.08 -21.22
C VAL A 45 3.76 -5.78 -19.96
N LEU A 46 2.91 -5.13 -19.17
CA LEU A 46 2.35 -5.71 -17.94
C LEU A 46 1.57 -7.00 -18.19
N ARG A 47 0.93 -7.15 -19.35
CA ARG A 47 0.07 -8.32 -19.65
C ARG A 47 0.81 -9.44 -20.36
N HIS A 48 1.79 -9.11 -21.20
CA HIS A 48 2.32 -10.04 -22.19
C HIS A 48 3.84 -10.23 -22.12
N SER A 49 4.59 -9.38 -21.41
CA SER A 49 6.04 -9.60 -21.26
C SER A 49 6.31 -10.92 -20.55
N SER A 50 7.12 -11.79 -21.17
CA SER A 50 7.62 -13.01 -20.54
C SER A 50 8.57 -12.72 -19.37
N ASP A 51 9.21 -11.55 -19.38
CA ASP A 51 10.12 -11.12 -18.33
C ASP A 51 9.36 -10.44 -17.19
N ALA A 52 9.51 -10.97 -15.97
CA ALA A 52 8.86 -10.47 -14.77
C ALA A 52 9.37 -9.10 -14.31
N GLU A 53 10.64 -8.77 -14.56
CA GLU A 53 11.21 -7.46 -14.23
C GLU A 53 10.65 -6.37 -15.15
N HIS A 54 10.44 -6.68 -16.43
CA HIS A 54 9.73 -5.77 -17.34
C HIS A 54 8.30 -5.51 -16.86
N ARG A 55 7.55 -6.56 -16.44
CA ARG A 55 6.21 -6.40 -15.89
C ARG A 55 6.21 -5.58 -14.60
N ALA A 56 7.20 -5.80 -13.73
CA ALA A 56 7.31 -5.10 -12.46
C ALA A 56 7.63 -3.61 -12.68
N LEU A 57 8.49 -3.29 -13.64
CA LEU A 57 8.77 -1.93 -14.06
C LEU A 57 7.55 -1.27 -14.69
N ALA A 58 6.79 -1.99 -15.54
CA ALA A 58 5.56 -1.46 -16.10
C ALA A 58 4.53 -1.12 -15.02
N ALA A 59 4.34 -2.01 -14.02
CA ALA A 59 3.48 -1.73 -12.86
C ALA A 59 3.95 -0.50 -12.07
N GLN A 60 5.25 -0.33 -11.86
CA GLN A 60 5.82 0.86 -11.22
C GLN A 60 5.49 2.13 -12.01
N ILE A 61 5.78 2.15 -13.32
CA ILE A 61 5.61 3.33 -14.18
C ILE A 61 4.13 3.69 -14.35
N LEU A 62 3.22 2.71 -14.44
CA LEU A 62 1.77 2.96 -14.48
C LEU A 62 1.32 3.81 -13.29
N GLY A 63 1.91 3.62 -12.10
CA GLY A 63 1.63 4.45 -10.92
C GLY A 63 1.92 5.94 -11.14
N TYR A 64 2.78 6.32 -12.08
CA TYR A 64 3.14 7.70 -12.40
C TYR A 64 2.21 8.37 -13.42
N ALA A 65 1.21 7.66 -13.96
CA ALA A 65 0.26 8.21 -14.93
C ALA A 65 -0.42 9.50 -14.42
N ALA A 66 -0.60 10.48 -15.32
CA ALA A 66 -1.18 11.77 -14.94
C ALA A 66 -2.61 11.65 -14.42
N LYS A 67 -3.41 10.76 -15.00
CA LYS A 67 -4.79 10.46 -14.59
C LYS A 67 -4.84 9.13 -13.84
N LYS A 68 -4.80 9.17 -12.51
CA LYS A 68 -4.70 7.96 -11.67
C LYS A 68 -5.83 6.96 -11.91
N ARG A 69 -7.05 7.44 -12.17
CA ARG A 69 -8.20 6.58 -12.53
C ARG A 69 -7.95 5.68 -13.74
N ASP A 70 -7.13 6.11 -14.71
CA ASP A 70 -6.94 5.39 -15.97
C ASP A 70 -6.04 4.15 -15.80
N VAL A 71 -5.39 3.99 -14.64
CA VAL A 71 -4.44 2.89 -14.38
C VAL A 71 -4.85 1.98 -13.22
N ILE A 72 -5.96 2.28 -12.50
CA ILE A 72 -6.38 1.47 -11.34
C ILE A 72 -6.62 0.02 -11.76
N GLU A 73 -7.37 -0.22 -12.84
CA GLU A 73 -7.67 -1.59 -13.29
C GLU A 73 -6.43 -2.36 -13.74
N ASP A 74 -5.45 -1.67 -14.33
CA ASP A 74 -4.18 -2.27 -14.74
C ASP A 74 -3.32 -2.65 -13.52
N LEU A 75 -3.24 -1.77 -12.53
CA LEU A 75 -2.53 -2.07 -11.29
C LEU A 75 -3.24 -3.19 -10.50
N VAL A 76 -4.58 -3.20 -10.48
CA VAL A 76 -5.36 -4.29 -9.87
C VAL A 76 -5.09 -5.61 -10.58
N TYR A 77 -4.98 -5.63 -11.91
CA TYR A 77 -4.56 -6.82 -12.66
C TYR A 77 -3.18 -7.31 -12.19
N GLY A 78 -2.22 -6.41 -11.98
CA GLY A 78 -0.88 -6.74 -11.48
C GLY A 78 -0.86 -7.41 -10.10
N LEU A 79 -1.91 -7.28 -9.29
CA LEU A 79 -2.01 -7.91 -7.97
C LEU A 79 -2.13 -9.44 -8.04
N SER A 80 -2.46 -10.00 -9.21
CA SER A 80 -2.56 -11.45 -9.43
C SER A 80 -1.37 -12.02 -10.21
N ASP A 81 -0.32 -11.23 -10.47
CA ASP A 81 0.86 -11.69 -11.18
C ASP A 81 1.60 -12.79 -10.39
N PRO A 82 2.15 -13.83 -11.06
CA PRO A 82 2.96 -14.85 -10.37
C PRO A 82 4.20 -14.28 -9.68
N SER A 83 4.77 -13.18 -10.18
CA SER A 83 5.94 -12.52 -9.60
C SER A 83 5.57 -11.63 -8.41
N GLU A 84 6.22 -11.86 -7.27
CA GLU A 84 6.08 -11.00 -6.09
C GLU A 84 6.53 -9.56 -6.35
N SER A 85 7.50 -9.33 -7.24
CA SER A 85 7.96 -7.98 -7.60
C SER A 85 6.86 -7.18 -8.31
N VAL A 86 6.10 -7.84 -9.20
CA VAL A 86 4.98 -7.21 -9.91
C VAL A 86 3.86 -6.86 -8.94
N ARG A 87 3.46 -7.83 -8.09
CA ARG A 87 2.44 -7.60 -7.05
C ARG A 87 2.86 -6.47 -6.11
N ASN A 88 4.11 -6.48 -5.64
CA ASN A 88 4.66 -5.44 -4.77
C ASN A 88 4.57 -4.04 -5.40
N ASN A 89 4.98 -3.88 -6.65
CA ASN A 89 4.97 -2.58 -7.32
C ASN A 89 3.53 -2.09 -7.59
N ALA A 90 2.64 -3.01 -7.98
CA ALA A 90 1.22 -2.72 -8.14
C ALA A 90 0.57 -2.27 -6.84
N MET A 91 0.79 -2.98 -5.72
CA MET A 91 0.26 -2.61 -4.40
C MET A 91 0.82 -1.26 -3.93
N ARG A 92 2.13 -1.02 -4.10
CA ARG A 92 2.75 0.27 -3.75
C ARG A 92 2.11 1.42 -4.51
N ALA A 93 1.92 1.28 -5.83
CA ALA A 93 1.30 2.30 -6.65
C ALA A 93 -0.16 2.58 -6.20
N LEU A 94 -0.94 1.52 -5.95
CA LEU A 94 -2.32 1.66 -5.49
C LEU A 94 -2.42 2.30 -4.09
N ALA A 95 -1.50 1.97 -3.16
CA ALA A 95 -1.46 2.58 -1.83
C ALA A 95 -1.20 4.09 -1.92
N VAL A 96 -0.21 4.50 -2.72
CA VAL A 96 0.11 5.92 -2.94
C VAL A 96 -1.04 6.66 -3.63
N ILE A 97 -1.72 6.03 -4.59
CA ILE A 97 -2.92 6.60 -5.22
C ILE A 97 -4.05 6.78 -4.18
N ALA A 98 -4.26 5.80 -3.29
CA ALA A 98 -5.26 5.87 -2.24
C ALA A 98 -4.97 7.02 -1.27
N HIS A 99 -3.71 7.15 -0.82
CA HIS A 99 -3.26 8.20 0.08
C HIS A 99 -3.50 9.60 -0.52
N ALA A 100 -3.06 9.83 -1.75
CA ALA A 100 -3.27 11.13 -2.40
C ALA A 100 -4.75 11.45 -2.65
N ALA A 101 -5.59 10.42 -2.85
CA ALA A 101 -7.02 10.61 -3.03
C ALA A 101 -7.75 11.00 -1.74
N SER A 102 -7.32 10.50 -0.57
CA SER A 102 -7.92 10.90 0.71
C SER A 102 -7.68 12.37 1.03
N ALA A 103 -6.52 12.91 0.63
CA ALA A 103 -6.20 14.33 0.74
C ALA A 103 -6.97 15.24 -0.25
N SER A 104 -7.62 14.68 -1.28
CA SER A 104 -8.32 15.44 -2.33
C SER A 104 -9.74 14.91 -2.61
N PRO A 105 -10.75 15.27 -1.79
CA PRO A 105 -12.11 14.70 -1.84
C PRO A 105 -12.88 14.93 -3.15
N ARG A 106 -12.37 15.75 -4.07
CA ARG A 106 -13.01 16.06 -5.36
C ARG A 106 -12.94 14.89 -6.35
N GLN A 107 -12.17 13.85 -6.09
CA GLN A 107 -11.98 12.72 -7.01
C GLN A 107 -12.21 11.40 -6.27
N THR A 108 -13.42 10.85 -6.39
CA THR A 108 -13.72 9.52 -5.86
C THR A 108 -13.01 8.48 -6.72
N LEU A 109 -11.90 7.94 -6.23
CA LEU A 109 -11.23 6.78 -6.83
C LEU A 109 -11.73 5.51 -6.12
N ARG A 110 -12.20 4.54 -6.90
CA ARG A 110 -12.63 3.24 -6.37
C ARG A 110 -11.53 2.22 -6.56
N ILE A 111 -10.83 1.90 -5.48
CA ILE A 111 -9.82 0.83 -5.45
C ILE A 111 -10.48 -0.40 -4.80
N PRO A 112 -10.51 -1.57 -5.48
CA PRO A 112 -11.10 -2.77 -4.92
C PRO A 112 -10.26 -3.31 -3.76
N VAL A 113 -10.89 -3.55 -2.61
CA VAL A 113 -10.24 -4.02 -1.38
C VAL A 113 -9.94 -5.52 -1.36
N GLU A 114 -10.74 -6.30 -2.09
CA GLU A 114 -10.72 -7.77 -2.05
C GLU A 114 -9.35 -8.39 -2.38
N PRO A 115 -8.61 -7.94 -3.41
CA PRO A 115 -7.28 -8.48 -3.69
C PRO A 115 -6.29 -8.30 -2.52
N PHE A 116 -6.36 -7.17 -1.81
CA PHE A 116 -5.47 -6.90 -0.68
C PHE A 116 -5.80 -7.78 0.54
N ILE A 117 -7.08 -8.10 0.76
CA ILE A 117 -7.50 -9.07 1.79
C ILE A 117 -6.99 -10.48 1.45
N GLY A 118 -6.92 -10.84 0.17
CA GLY A 118 -6.24 -12.05 -0.27
C GLY A 118 -4.73 -12.00 0.04
N LEU A 119 -4.06 -10.92 -0.36
CA LEU A 119 -2.60 -10.79 -0.25
C LEU A 119 -2.09 -10.65 1.18
N ILE A 120 -2.87 -10.11 2.12
CA ILE A 120 -2.47 -10.08 3.53
C ILE A 120 -2.42 -11.48 4.18
N ASN A 121 -3.12 -12.45 3.58
CA ASN A 121 -3.09 -13.87 3.95
C ASN A 121 -2.00 -14.67 3.18
N SER A 122 -1.25 -14.04 2.28
CA SER A 122 -0.18 -14.68 1.52
C SER A 122 0.98 -15.12 2.41
N PRO A 123 1.68 -16.24 2.12
CA PRO A 123 2.92 -16.60 2.81
C PRO A 123 4.11 -15.69 2.41
N VAL A 124 3.98 -14.91 1.33
CA VAL A 124 5.04 -14.04 0.81
C VAL A 124 5.09 -12.76 1.63
N TRP A 125 6.28 -12.42 2.14
CA TRP A 125 6.44 -11.29 3.03
C TRP A 125 6.10 -9.93 2.39
N THR A 126 6.51 -9.70 1.14
CA THR A 126 6.23 -8.46 0.40
C THR A 126 4.73 -8.28 0.16
N ASP A 127 3.99 -9.35 -0.12
CA ASP A 127 2.54 -9.32 -0.25
C ASP A 127 1.88 -8.83 1.03
N ARG A 128 2.22 -9.45 2.17
CA ARG A 128 1.68 -9.06 3.47
C ARG A 128 1.99 -7.61 3.80
N ASN A 129 3.26 -7.24 3.70
CA ASN A 129 3.74 -5.90 4.03
C ASN A 129 3.00 -4.84 3.19
N LYS A 130 2.93 -5.00 1.86
CA LYS A 130 2.32 -4.00 0.99
C LYS A 130 0.79 -4.02 1.01
N ALA A 131 0.17 -5.17 1.20
CA ALA A 131 -1.26 -5.25 1.43
C ALA A 131 -1.67 -4.50 2.70
N ALA A 132 -0.89 -4.62 3.80
CA ALA A 132 -1.18 -3.86 5.02
C ALA A 132 -1.00 -2.36 4.85
N PHE A 133 0.00 -1.89 4.10
CA PHE A 133 0.11 -0.46 3.75
C PHE A 133 -1.12 0.02 2.95
N ALA A 134 -1.50 -0.69 1.89
CA ALA A 134 -2.67 -0.31 1.08
C ALA A 134 -3.97 -0.34 1.89
N LEU A 135 -4.19 -1.38 2.70
CA LEU A 135 -5.38 -1.48 3.56
C LEU A 135 -5.39 -0.44 4.67
N MET A 136 -4.23 0.01 5.14
CA MET A 136 -4.14 1.14 6.06
C MET A 136 -4.64 2.41 5.36
N GLU A 137 -4.26 2.70 4.13
CA GLU A 137 -4.83 3.88 3.43
C GLU A 137 -6.34 3.71 3.19
N LEU A 138 -6.76 2.54 2.69
CA LEU A 138 -8.17 2.30 2.33
C LEU A 138 -9.13 2.27 3.54
N THR A 139 -8.65 1.96 4.74
CA THR A 139 -9.46 1.95 5.97
C THR A 139 -9.49 3.30 6.69
N GLU A 140 -8.85 4.35 6.17
CA GLU A 140 -8.87 5.70 6.77
C GLU A 140 -10.31 6.24 6.90
N THR A 141 -11.16 5.93 5.91
CA THR A 141 -12.60 6.31 5.91
C THR A 141 -13.43 5.61 6.98
N ARG A 142 -12.88 4.59 7.65
CA ARG A 142 -13.55 3.76 8.65
C ARG A 142 -14.86 3.13 8.17
N ASP A 143 -14.92 2.73 6.90
CA ASP A 143 -16.04 1.97 6.36
C ASP A 143 -16.33 0.72 7.22
N PRO A 144 -17.51 0.63 7.87
CA PRO A 144 -17.82 -0.47 8.78
C PRO A 144 -17.86 -1.83 8.09
N GLU A 145 -18.23 -1.88 6.80
CA GLU A 145 -18.28 -3.14 6.04
C GLU A 145 -16.87 -3.68 5.81
N LEU A 146 -15.94 -2.82 5.36
CA LEU A 146 -14.54 -3.16 5.21
C LEU A 146 -13.89 -3.59 6.54
N LEU A 147 -14.11 -2.83 7.62
CA LEU A 147 -13.54 -3.15 8.94
C LEU A 147 -14.07 -4.49 9.48
N SER A 148 -15.37 -4.78 9.30
CA SER A 148 -15.98 -6.07 9.65
C SER A 148 -15.37 -7.23 8.82
N THR A 149 -15.15 -6.99 7.53
CA THR A 149 -14.52 -7.96 6.63
C THR A 149 -13.08 -8.25 7.03
N LEU A 150 -12.28 -7.23 7.36
CA LEU A 150 -10.91 -7.41 7.84
C LEU A 150 -10.85 -8.14 9.18
N ARG A 151 -11.76 -7.83 10.09
CA ARG A 151 -11.91 -8.54 11.36
C ARG A 151 -12.21 -10.03 11.15
N SER A 152 -13.10 -10.37 10.23
CA SER A 152 -13.49 -11.77 10.00
C SER A 152 -12.45 -12.57 9.21
N ARG A 153 -11.76 -11.93 8.25
CA ARG A 153 -10.92 -12.64 7.26
C ARG A 153 -9.42 -12.39 7.36
N ALA A 154 -8.99 -11.38 8.11
CA ALA A 154 -7.59 -10.96 8.16
C ALA A 154 -7.06 -10.68 9.59
N ILE A 155 -7.87 -10.87 10.64
CA ILE A 155 -7.45 -10.55 12.01
C ILE A 155 -6.20 -11.32 12.44
N VAL A 156 -6.07 -12.59 12.06
CA VAL A 156 -4.92 -13.43 12.44
C VAL A 156 -3.60 -12.90 11.85
N PRO A 157 -3.46 -12.71 10.51
CA PRO A 157 -2.24 -12.14 9.97
C PRO A 157 -2.00 -10.70 10.45
N LEU A 158 -3.04 -9.89 10.64
CA LEU A 158 -2.89 -8.53 11.18
C LEU A 158 -2.29 -8.51 12.59
N VAL A 159 -2.75 -9.40 13.48
CA VAL A 159 -2.22 -9.52 14.85
C VAL A 159 -0.76 -9.99 14.84
N GLU A 160 -0.43 -10.95 13.98
CA GLU A 160 0.97 -11.39 13.83
C GLU A 160 1.86 -10.25 13.33
N MET A 161 1.42 -9.52 12.30
CA MET A 161 2.16 -8.42 11.69
C MET A 161 2.36 -7.25 12.65
N ALA A 162 1.35 -6.91 13.45
CA ALA A 162 1.45 -5.87 14.48
C ALA A 162 2.52 -6.17 15.55
N ARG A 163 2.96 -7.44 15.64
CA ARG A 163 4.03 -7.90 16.54
C ARG A 163 5.39 -8.05 15.86
N TRP A 164 5.50 -7.76 14.57
CA TRP A 164 6.79 -7.78 13.87
C TRP A 164 7.80 -6.84 14.55
N LYS A 165 9.09 -7.19 14.45
CA LYS A 165 10.19 -6.44 15.07
C LYS A 165 10.47 -5.12 14.36
N SER A 166 10.23 -5.05 13.06
CA SER A 166 10.43 -3.83 12.29
C SER A 166 9.25 -2.89 12.50
N GLU A 167 9.51 -1.77 13.18
CA GLU A 167 8.47 -0.81 13.54
C GLU A 167 7.68 -0.30 12.32
N GLY A 168 8.39 0.12 11.28
CA GLY A 168 7.77 0.60 10.04
C GLY A 168 6.91 -0.43 9.32
N HIS A 169 7.19 -1.73 9.49
CA HIS A 169 6.39 -2.81 8.90
C HIS A 169 5.26 -3.31 9.81
N ALA A 170 5.39 -3.12 11.13
CA ALA A 170 4.34 -3.48 12.09
C ALA A 170 3.23 -2.44 12.18
N MET A 171 3.58 -1.15 12.00
CA MET A 171 2.66 -0.04 12.19
C MET A 171 1.38 -0.13 11.32
N PRO A 172 1.43 -0.43 10.00
CA PRO A 172 0.21 -0.49 9.20
C PRO A 172 -0.82 -1.49 9.72
N ALA A 173 -0.37 -2.68 10.13
CA ALA A 173 -1.26 -3.69 10.71
C ALA A 173 -1.86 -3.23 12.04
N LEU A 174 -1.06 -2.56 12.89
CA LEU A 174 -1.55 -2.04 14.17
C LEU A 174 -2.58 -0.92 13.98
N MET A 175 -2.40 -0.03 13.01
CA MET A 175 -3.37 1.01 12.66
C MET A 175 -4.71 0.41 12.23
N ILE A 176 -4.68 -0.62 11.37
CA ILE A 176 -5.89 -1.35 10.95
C ILE A 176 -6.57 -1.99 12.17
N LEU A 177 -5.82 -2.66 13.05
CA LEU A 177 -6.37 -3.26 14.26
C LEU A 177 -6.98 -2.21 15.20
N GLY A 178 -6.34 -1.06 15.35
CA GLY A 178 -6.87 0.05 16.13
C GLY A 178 -8.22 0.53 15.62
N ARG A 179 -8.36 0.68 14.29
CA ARG A 179 -9.62 1.06 13.65
C ARG A 179 -10.70 -0.02 13.80
N ILE A 180 -10.35 -1.31 13.69
CA ILE A 180 -11.27 -2.43 14.02
C ILE A 180 -11.73 -2.33 15.49
N GLY A 181 -10.82 -1.95 16.39
CA GLY A 181 -11.10 -1.72 17.81
C GLY A 181 -11.70 -0.36 18.15
N ASP A 182 -12.14 0.41 17.15
CA ASP A 182 -12.75 1.74 17.30
C ASP A 182 -11.86 2.79 18.01
N GLN A 183 -10.54 2.62 17.94
CA GLN A 183 -9.58 3.58 18.47
C GLN A 183 -9.24 4.63 17.41
N SER A 184 -8.91 5.86 17.83
CA SER A 184 -8.38 6.88 16.93
C SER A 184 -6.95 6.54 16.48
N ASP A 185 -6.59 7.05 15.31
CA ASP A 185 -5.26 6.86 14.73
C ASP A 185 -4.17 7.46 15.64
N GLU A 186 -4.41 8.64 16.23
CA GLU A 186 -3.53 9.27 17.21
C GLU A 186 -3.40 8.43 18.48
N GLY A 187 -4.50 7.78 18.90
CA GLY A 187 -4.53 6.91 20.06
C GLY A 187 -3.66 5.68 19.85
N VAL A 188 -3.75 5.06 18.68
CA VAL A 188 -2.90 3.92 18.29
C VAL A 188 -1.42 4.32 18.25
N GLN A 189 -1.11 5.46 17.62
CA GLN A 189 0.26 5.99 17.57
C GLN A 189 0.81 6.31 18.97
N ALA A 190 -0.02 6.84 19.86
CA ALA A 190 0.37 7.10 21.24
C ALA A 190 0.61 5.79 22.03
N ALA A 191 -0.22 4.78 21.83
CA ALA A 191 -0.02 3.45 22.42
C ALA A 191 1.27 2.80 21.91
N TRP A 192 1.58 2.91 20.61
CA TRP A 192 2.85 2.45 20.06
C TRP A 192 4.05 3.08 20.78
N ARG A 193 4.08 4.41 20.90
CA ARG A 193 5.17 5.14 21.58
C ARG A 193 5.35 4.75 23.04
N ARG A 194 4.29 4.28 23.71
CA ARG A 194 4.34 3.78 25.10
C ARG A 194 4.66 2.28 25.20
N GLY A 195 4.83 1.57 24.09
CA GLY A 195 5.02 0.12 24.08
C GLY A 195 3.74 -0.69 24.35
N GLU A 196 2.57 -0.08 24.22
CA GLU A 196 1.25 -0.64 24.58
C GLU A 196 0.53 -1.29 23.40
N ARG A 197 1.26 -1.78 22.39
CA ARG A 197 0.67 -2.39 21.17
C ARG A 197 -0.29 -3.56 21.47
N GLU A 198 -0.04 -4.31 22.54
CA GLU A 198 -0.91 -5.42 22.97
C GLU A 198 -2.29 -4.94 23.42
N ALA A 199 -2.40 -3.73 23.99
CA ALA A 199 -3.70 -3.16 24.35
C ALA A 199 -4.55 -2.89 23.10
N VAL A 200 -3.92 -2.35 22.04
CA VAL A 200 -4.57 -2.11 20.75
C VAL A 200 -5.04 -3.42 20.11
N ILE A 201 -4.16 -4.43 20.11
CA ILE A 201 -4.46 -5.78 19.60
C ILE A 201 -5.66 -6.38 20.35
N ASN A 202 -5.65 -6.33 21.68
CA ASN A 202 -6.71 -6.91 22.51
C ASN A 202 -8.06 -6.19 22.31
N ALA A 203 -8.05 -4.86 22.14
CA ALA A 203 -9.26 -4.11 21.83
C ALA A 203 -9.89 -4.57 20.49
N ALA A 204 -9.07 -4.79 19.46
CA ALA A 204 -9.53 -5.32 18.18
C ALA A 204 -10.14 -6.72 18.31
N LEU A 205 -9.48 -7.63 19.04
CA LEU A 205 -9.95 -9.00 19.27
C LEU A 205 -11.28 -9.05 20.05
N ASN A 206 -11.43 -8.18 21.05
CA ASN A 206 -12.59 -8.17 21.95
C ASN A 206 -13.78 -7.35 21.45
N ARG A 207 -13.61 -6.57 20.38
CA ARG A 207 -14.73 -5.87 19.73
C ARG A 207 -15.83 -6.89 19.36
N ARG A 208 -17.10 -6.51 19.50
CA ARG A 208 -18.24 -7.38 19.15
C ARG A 208 -18.85 -6.94 17.84
#